data_AF-A0A4Q3V9K1-F1
#
_entry.id   AF-A0A4Q3V9K1-F1
#
_cell.length_a   1.000
_cell.length_b   1.000
_cell.length_c   1.000
_cell.angle_alpha   90.00
_cell.angle_beta   90.00
_cell.angle_gamma   90.00
#
_symmetry.space_group_name_H-M   'P 1'
#
loop_
_entity.id
_entity.type
_entity.pdbx_description
1 polymer ?
#
loop_
_entity_poly.entity_id
_entity_poly.type
_entity_poly.pdbx_seq_one_letter_code
_entity_poly.pdbx_strand_id
1 'polypeptide(L)'
;MFRHFLAAAFSNVARTPFTTAANIFALALGLACFLGAYGASVYWSSGDSYQRNADRTFIVGTKIDMKASGPNLGAGFGQFGLTSTSTLARYLGQDIPEVAQVARTSFPAETAVATGDSKRVLHAAFADPAFLDIFDLDFVAGDPRQAL
;
A
#
# COMPACT_ATOMS: atom_id res chain seq x y z
N MET A 1 -19.74 -45.49 12.23
CA MET A 1 -19.92 -44.57 13.38
C MET A 1 -20.09 -43.12 12.96
N PHE A 2 -19.20 -42.54 12.14
CA PHE A 2 -19.31 -41.13 11.66
C PHE A 2 -20.66 -40.79 10.98
N ARG A 3 -21.19 -41.68 10.12
CA ARG A 3 -22.54 -41.55 9.52
C ARG A 3 -23.66 -41.43 10.55
N HIS A 4 -23.52 -42.12 11.68
CA HIS A 4 -24.55 -42.14 12.72
C HIS A 4 -24.54 -40.83 13.53
N PHE A 5 -23.35 -40.28 13.78
CA PHE A 5 -23.19 -38.96 14.40
C PHE A 5 -23.69 -37.83 13.48
N LEU A 6 -23.39 -37.89 12.18
CA LEU A 6 -23.93 -36.93 11.20
C LEU A 6 -25.46 -37.00 11.12
N ALA A 7 -26.03 -38.21 11.06
CA ALA A 7 -27.48 -38.40 11.02
C ALA A 7 -28.18 -37.87 12.28
N ALA A 8 -27.59 -38.12 13.46
CA ALA A 8 -28.10 -37.59 14.72
C ALA A 8 -28.03 -36.06 14.79
N ALA A 9 -26.93 -35.46 14.31
CA ALA A 9 -26.77 -34.01 14.25
C ALA A 9 -27.80 -33.36 13.32
N PHE A 10 -28.00 -33.90 12.11
CA PHE A 10 -29.01 -33.40 11.17
C PHE A 10 -30.44 -33.53 11.70
N SER A 11 -30.75 -34.63 12.38
CA SER A 11 -32.06 -34.79 13.02
C SER A 11 -32.28 -33.78 14.16
N ASN A 12 -31.22 -33.38 14.87
CA ASN A 12 -31.31 -32.39 15.94
C ASN A 12 -31.51 -30.97 15.37
N VAL A 13 -30.79 -30.64 14.30
CA VAL A 13 -30.97 -29.39 13.53
C VAL A 13 -32.41 -29.22 13.04
N ALA A 14 -33.03 -30.29 12.53
CA ALA A 14 -34.42 -30.27 12.09
C ALA A 14 -35.45 -30.12 13.23
N ARG A 15 -35.10 -30.53 14.46
CA ARG A 15 -35.98 -30.46 15.64
C ARG A 15 -35.99 -29.09 16.31
N THR A 16 -34.92 -28.30 16.15
CA THR A 16 -34.81 -26.96 16.74
C THR A 16 -34.42 -25.91 15.68
N PRO A 17 -35.32 -25.59 14.74
CA PRO A 17 -34.97 -24.78 13.56
C PRO A 17 -34.63 -23.33 13.89
N PHE A 18 -35.30 -22.72 14.88
CA PHE A 18 -35.09 -21.30 15.21
C PHE A 18 -33.72 -21.04 15.84
N THR A 19 -33.34 -21.84 16.85
CA THR A 19 -32.02 -21.75 17.50
C THR A 19 -30.89 -22.14 16.55
N THR A 20 -31.12 -23.15 15.71
CA THR A 20 -30.14 -23.55 14.69
C THR A 20 -29.95 -22.45 13.64
N ALA A 21 -31.03 -21.84 13.16
CA ALA A 21 -30.96 -20.71 12.24
C ALA A 21 -30.18 -19.53 12.85
N ALA A 22 -30.51 -19.13 14.09
CA ALA A 22 -29.81 -18.06 14.78
C ALA A 22 -28.29 -18.34 14.92
N ASN A 23 -27.91 -19.57 15.28
CA ASN A 23 -26.50 -19.97 15.38
C ASN A 23 -25.79 -19.95 14.01
N ILE A 24 -26.46 -20.44 12.96
CA ILE A 24 -25.91 -20.41 11.60
C ILE A 24 -25.74 -18.96 11.14
N PHE A 25 -26.71 -18.08 11.39
CA PHE A 25 -26.62 -16.66 11.06
C PHE A 25 -25.49 -15.96 11.81
N ALA A 26 -25.35 -16.21 13.11
CA ALA A 26 -24.27 -15.64 13.90
C ALA A 26 -22.88 -16.09 13.38
N LEU A 27 -22.75 -17.38 13.04
CA LEU A 27 -21.52 -17.93 12.48
C LEU A 27 -21.22 -17.37 11.09
N ALA A 28 -22.23 -17.30 10.22
CA ALA A 28 -22.11 -16.73 8.88
C ALA A 28 -21.73 -15.25 8.91
N LEU A 29 -22.33 -14.47 9.82
CA LEU A 29 -22.00 -13.06 10.00
C LEU A 29 -20.58 -12.87 10.52
N GLY A 30 -20.16 -13.68 11.50
CA GLY A 30 -18.78 -13.67 12.01
C GLY A 30 -17.77 -14.01 10.92
N LEU A 31 -18.05 -15.03 10.10
CA LEU A 31 -17.20 -15.40 8.97
C LEU A 31 -17.16 -14.31 7.91
N ALA A 32 -18.29 -13.69 7.58
CA ALA A 32 -18.35 -12.58 6.62
C ALA A 32 -17.52 -11.38 7.10
N CYS A 33 -17.62 -11.01 8.39
CA CYS A 33 -16.81 -9.95 8.98
C CYS A 33 -15.31 -10.28 8.92
N PHE A 34 -14.93 -11.52 9.28
CA PHE A 34 -13.55 -11.98 9.20
C PHE A 34 -13.01 -11.93 7.76
N LEU A 35 -13.74 -12.46 6.79
CA LEU A 35 -13.35 -12.44 5.38
C LEU A 35 -13.22 -11.01 4.85
N GLY A 36 -14.12 -10.11 5.24
CA GLY A 36 -14.03 -8.69 4.88
C GLY A 36 -12.78 -8.03 5.45
N ALA A 37 -12.50 -8.22 6.73
CA ALA A 37 -11.30 -7.68 7.38
C ALA A 37 -10.01 -8.27 6.80
N TYR A 38 -9.99 -9.59 6.56
CA TYR A 38 -8.86 -10.29 5.96
C TYR A 38 -8.63 -9.83 4.52
N GLY A 39 -9.70 -9.75 3.71
CA GLY A 39 -9.63 -9.27 2.33
C GLY A 39 -9.12 -7.84 2.25
N ALA A 40 -9.59 -6.96 3.14
CA ALA A 40 -9.04 -5.61 3.26
C ALA A 40 -7.55 -5.67 3.61
N SER A 41 -7.15 -6.42 4.65
CA SER A 41 -5.76 -6.54 5.06
C SER A 41 -4.84 -7.01 3.93
N VAL A 42 -5.28 -8.00 3.14
CA VAL A 42 -4.52 -8.49 1.98
C VAL A 42 -4.45 -7.43 0.89
N TYR A 43 -5.57 -6.77 0.59
CA TYR A 43 -5.59 -5.70 -0.41
C TYR A 43 -4.60 -4.57 -0.08
N TRP A 44 -4.54 -4.13 1.19
CA TRP A 44 -3.61 -3.10 1.63
C TRP A 44 -2.15 -3.56 1.56
N SER A 45 -1.85 -4.85 1.75
CA SER A 45 -0.48 -5.37 1.67
C SER A 45 -0.05 -5.76 0.26
N SER A 46 -0.98 -6.09 -0.63
CA SER A 46 -0.71 -6.52 -2.01
C SER A 46 -0.88 -5.41 -3.05
N GLY A 47 -1.23 -4.19 -2.63
CA GLY A 47 -1.52 -3.09 -3.56
C GLY A 47 -0.39 -2.83 -4.55
N ASP A 48 0.87 -2.95 -4.10
CA ASP A 48 2.06 -2.67 -4.90
C ASP A 48 2.74 -3.96 -5.43
N SER A 49 2.22 -5.15 -5.10
CA SER A 49 2.89 -6.42 -5.45
C SER A 49 2.74 -6.83 -6.92
N TYR A 50 1.99 -6.07 -7.72
CA TYR A 50 1.89 -6.29 -9.17
C TYR A 50 3.15 -5.84 -9.92
N GLN A 51 4.00 -5.01 -9.30
CA GLN A 51 5.24 -4.54 -9.89
C GLN A 51 6.27 -5.67 -9.96
N ARG A 52 6.94 -5.80 -11.12
CA ARG A 52 7.89 -6.90 -11.39
C ARG A 52 8.99 -7.04 -10.32
N ASN A 53 9.46 -5.92 -9.79
CA ASN A 53 10.55 -5.86 -8.82
C ASN A 53 10.08 -5.45 -7.41
N ALA A 54 8.79 -5.65 -7.08
CA ALA A 54 8.21 -5.19 -5.81
C ALA A 54 8.95 -5.70 -4.57
N ASP A 55 9.55 -6.89 -4.63
CA ASP A 55 10.33 -7.52 -3.56
C ASP A 55 11.70 -6.87 -3.32
N ARG A 56 12.20 -6.08 -4.29
CA ARG A 56 13.52 -5.44 -4.27
C ARG A 56 13.47 -3.92 -4.39
N THR A 57 12.27 -3.33 -4.45
CA THR A 57 12.07 -1.89 -4.49
C THR A 57 11.78 -1.38 -3.08
N PHE A 58 12.61 -0.45 -2.60
CA PHE A 58 12.50 0.09 -1.25
C PHE A 58 12.36 1.61 -1.27
N ILE A 59 11.57 2.14 -0.34
CA ILE A 59 11.46 3.58 -0.09
C ILE A 59 12.38 3.93 1.09
N VAL A 60 13.24 4.92 0.88
CA VAL A 60 14.11 5.44 1.93
C VAL A 60 13.48 6.69 2.52
N GLY A 61 13.16 6.64 3.81
CA GLY A 61 12.62 7.75 4.58
C GLY A 61 13.50 8.12 5.77
N THR A 62 13.27 9.29 6.34
CA THR A 62 14.05 9.79 7.49
C THR A 62 13.23 9.72 8.76
N LYS A 63 13.79 9.09 9.80
CA LYS A 63 13.25 9.15 11.15
C LYS A 63 14.08 10.14 11.97
N ILE A 64 13.43 11.14 12.55
CA ILE A 64 14.08 12.13 13.42
C ILE A 64 13.59 11.89 14.85
N ASP A 65 14.44 11.30 15.68
CA ASP A 65 14.18 11.14 17.10
C ASP A 65 14.71 12.39 17.84
N MET A 66 13.87 13.41 17.99
CA MET A 66 14.20 14.59 18.81
C MET A 66 14.09 14.24 20.29
N LYS A 67 15.23 14.15 20.99
CA LYS A 67 15.27 14.13 22.46
C LYS A 67 14.95 15.54 22.99
N ALA A 68 13.68 15.93 22.93
CA ALA A 68 13.23 17.15 23.61
C ALA A 68 13.15 16.86 25.12
N SER A 69 14.03 17.49 25.91
CA SER A 69 13.89 17.57 27.37
C SER A 69 12.70 18.47 27.72
N GLY A 70 11.48 18.00 27.46
CA GLY A 70 10.25 18.73 27.75
C GLY A 70 9.01 17.90 27.41
N PRO A 71 7.98 17.91 28.26
CA PRO A 71 6.73 17.25 27.95
C PRO A 71 6.08 17.99 26.78
N ASN A 72 5.82 17.28 25.67
CA ASN A 72 4.97 17.71 24.55
C ASN A 72 5.60 18.37 23.31
N LEU A 73 6.85 18.04 22.93
CA LEU A 73 7.33 18.31 21.55
C LEU A 73 7.51 17.05 20.68
N GLY A 74 7.29 15.85 21.23
CA GLY A 74 7.58 14.57 20.56
C GLY A 74 6.50 14.03 19.60
N ALA A 75 5.31 14.64 19.52
CA ALA A 75 4.18 14.04 18.79
C ALA A 75 3.82 14.73 17.45
N GLY A 76 4.46 15.86 17.10
CA GLY A 76 4.10 16.63 15.89
C GLY A 76 5.14 16.58 14.76
N PHE A 77 6.41 16.32 15.07
CA PHE A 77 7.53 16.38 14.10
C PHE A 77 8.25 15.03 13.91
N GLY A 78 7.77 13.97 14.58
CA GLY A 78 8.50 12.70 14.75
C GLY A 78 8.50 11.73 13.56
N GLN A 79 7.88 12.07 12.43
CA GLN A 79 7.79 11.14 11.30
C GLN A 79 7.81 11.88 9.96
N PHE A 80 9.00 12.30 9.52
CA PHE A 80 9.31 12.56 8.11
C PHE A 80 9.39 11.24 7.32
N GLY A 81 8.39 10.37 7.52
CA GLY A 81 8.49 8.92 7.34
C GLY A 81 8.77 8.46 5.91
N LEU A 82 8.60 9.34 4.92
CA LEU A 82 8.80 9.05 3.50
C LEU A 82 9.65 10.10 2.78
N THR A 83 10.29 11.02 3.50
CA THR A 83 11.18 12.02 2.89
C THR A 83 12.62 11.73 3.23
N SER A 84 13.49 11.95 2.26
CA SER A 84 14.94 11.84 2.40
C SER A 84 15.61 13.10 1.87
N THR A 85 16.85 13.35 2.33
CA THR A 85 17.65 14.45 1.80
C THR A 85 17.90 14.25 0.31
N SER A 86 17.82 15.33 -0.47
CA SER A 86 17.99 15.30 -1.93
C SER A 86 19.33 14.74 -2.43
N THR A 87 20.35 14.75 -1.56
CA THR A 87 21.69 14.21 -1.82
C THR A 87 21.81 12.71 -1.57
N LEU A 88 20.86 12.10 -0.84
CA LEU A 88 20.93 10.69 -0.46
C LEU A 88 20.95 9.78 -1.68
N ALA A 89 20.13 10.07 -2.69
CA ALA A 89 20.08 9.28 -3.92
C ALA A 89 21.45 9.22 -4.63
N ARG A 90 22.18 10.34 -4.63
CA ARG A 90 23.53 10.41 -5.22
C ARG A 90 24.51 9.51 -4.47
N TYR A 91 24.51 9.58 -3.14
CA TYR A 91 25.41 8.76 -2.33
C TYR A 91 25.05 7.28 -2.39
N LEU A 92 23.76 6.91 -2.40
CA LEU A 92 23.34 5.53 -2.58
C LEU A 92 23.87 4.93 -3.88
N GLY A 93 23.77 5.66 -4.99
CA GLY A 93 24.29 5.20 -6.28
C GLY A 93 25.82 5.18 -6.39
N GLN A 94 26.54 5.97 -5.57
CA GLN A 94 28.01 6.05 -5.59
C GLN A 94 28.68 5.07 -4.63
N ASP A 95 28.13 4.95 -3.42
CA ASP A 95 28.77 4.28 -2.29
C ASP A 95 28.24 2.85 -2.07
N ILE A 96 27.07 2.50 -2.65
CA ILE A 96 26.45 1.18 -2.48
C ILE A 96 26.24 0.51 -3.86
N PRO A 97 27.23 -0.23 -4.39
CA PRO A 97 27.16 -0.81 -5.73
C PRO A 97 26.06 -1.87 -5.90
N GLU A 98 25.53 -2.44 -4.82
CA GLU A 98 24.42 -3.39 -4.84
C GLU A 98 23.08 -2.74 -5.20
N VAL A 99 22.98 -1.41 -5.09
CA VAL A 99 21.78 -0.65 -5.47
C VAL A 99 21.80 -0.43 -6.99
N ALA A 100 21.03 -1.25 -7.70
CA ALA A 100 21.01 -1.24 -9.16
C ALA A 100 20.47 0.07 -9.76
N GLN A 101 19.45 0.65 -9.14
CA GLN A 101 18.79 1.88 -9.60
C GLN A 101 18.34 2.71 -8.41
N VAL A 102 18.42 4.04 -8.57
CA VAL A 102 17.92 4.99 -7.57
C VAL A 102 17.19 6.11 -8.27
N ALA A 103 15.98 6.41 -7.81
CA ALA A 103 15.20 7.55 -8.27
C ALA A 103 14.66 8.34 -7.07
N ARG A 104 14.58 9.66 -7.22
CA ARG A 104 13.88 10.53 -6.27
C ARG A 104 12.52 10.86 -6.81
N THR A 105 11.57 11.02 -5.89
CA THR A 105 10.23 11.51 -6.18
C THR A 105 9.87 12.64 -5.22
N SER A 106 9.08 13.61 -5.69
CA SER A 106 8.43 14.59 -4.81
C SER A 106 7.07 14.06 -4.34
N PHE A 107 6.54 14.65 -3.26
CA PHE A 107 5.12 14.49 -3.00
C PHE A 107 4.30 15.12 -4.13
N PRO A 108 3.13 14.54 -4.46
CA PRO A 108 2.19 15.18 -5.35
C PRO A 108 1.76 16.54 -4.80
N ALA A 109 1.80 17.57 -5.64
CA ALA A 109 1.35 18.91 -5.31
C ALA A 109 0.32 19.37 -6.35
N GLU A 110 -0.66 20.14 -5.90
CA GLU A 110 -1.61 20.81 -6.79
C GLU A 110 -0.85 21.78 -7.71
N THR A 111 -0.90 21.50 -9.01
CA THR A 111 -0.21 22.25 -10.04
C THR A 111 -1.23 22.70 -11.08
N ALA A 112 -1.28 24.01 -11.33
CA ALA A 112 -2.11 24.55 -12.39
C ALA A 112 -1.48 24.24 -13.75
N VAL A 113 -2.21 23.54 -14.60
CA VAL A 113 -1.79 23.16 -15.95
C VAL A 113 -2.78 23.74 -16.95
N ALA A 114 -2.24 24.28 -18.05
CA ALA A 114 -3.03 24.83 -19.14
C ALA A 114 -2.60 24.23 -20.48
N THR A 115 -3.56 23.90 -21.34
CA THR A 115 -3.33 23.47 -22.72
C THR A 115 -4.41 24.04 -23.62
N GLY A 116 -4.02 24.87 -24.59
CA GLY A 116 -4.96 25.68 -25.38
C GLY A 116 -5.91 26.48 -24.47
N ASP A 117 -7.22 26.29 -24.64
CA ASP A 117 -8.26 26.95 -23.84
C ASP A 117 -8.57 26.23 -22.51
N SER A 118 -8.00 25.04 -22.28
CA SER A 118 -8.27 24.26 -21.07
C SER A 118 -7.32 24.63 -19.94
N LYS A 119 -7.87 24.96 -18.77
CA LYS A 119 -7.12 25.19 -17.52
C LYS A 119 -7.65 24.27 -16.43
N ARG A 120 -6.77 23.51 -15.77
CA ARG A 120 -7.12 22.61 -14.68
C ARG A 120 -6.02 22.58 -13.63
N VAL A 121 -6.38 22.27 -12.40
CA VAL A 121 -5.42 21.93 -11.34
C VAL A 121 -5.29 20.40 -11.32
N LEU A 122 -4.05 19.92 -11.39
CA LEU A 122 -3.72 18.50 -11.35
C LEU A 122 -2.78 18.22 -10.17
N HIS A 123 -2.84 17.02 -9.59
CA HIS A 123 -1.81 16.57 -8.66
C HIS A 123 -0.63 16.06 -9.46
N ALA A 124 0.45 16.85 -9.48
CA ALA A 124 1.69 16.51 -10.18
C ALA A 124 2.81 16.21 -9.18
N ALA A 125 3.64 15.24 -9.52
CA ALA A 125 4.87 14.92 -8.79
C ALA A 125 6.05 14.94 -9.77
N PHE A 126 7.22 15.23 -9.26
CA PHE A 126 8.47 15.15 -10.01
C PHE A 126 9.15 13.82 -9.71
N ALA A 127 9.78 13.22 -10.72
CA ALA A 127 10.54 11.99 -10.59
C ALA A 127 11.81 12.06 -11.44
N ASP A 128 12.89 11.44 -10.96
CA ASP A 128 14.09 11.24 -11.78
C ASP A 128 13.80 10.19 -12.89
N PRO A 129 14.47 10.23 -14.06
CA PRO A 129 14.20 9.31 -15.18
C PRO A 129 14.30 7.82 -14.84
N ALA A 130 15.23 7.46 -13.95
CA ALA A 130 15.42 6.09 -13.46
C ALA A 130 14.16 5.50 -12.78
N PHE A 131 13.18 6.34 -12.42
CA PHE A 131 11.88 5.89 -11.92
C PHE A 131 11.17 4.96 -12.90
N LEU A 132 11.29 5.24 -14.21
CA LEU A 132 10.69 4.43 -15.27
C LEU A 132 11.41 3.09 -15.50
N ASP A 133 12.64 2.96 -15.01
CA ASP A 133 13.37 1.69 -15.02
C ASP A 133 13.05 0.83 -13.78
N ILE A 134 12.62 1.46 -12.68
CA ILE A 134 12.26 0.80 -11.42
C ILE A 134 10.84 0.24 -11.48
N PHE A 135 9.90 0.99 -12.06
CA PHE A 135 8.47 0.63 -12.15
C PHE A 135 8.09 0.25 -13.58
N ASP A 136 7.35 -0.86 -13.71
CA ASP A 136 6.85 -1.36 -14.99
C ASP A 136 5.56 -0.59 -15.33
N LEU A 137 5.70 0.59 -15.92
CA LEU A 137 4.58 1.45 -16.30
C LEU A 137 4.22 1.22 -17.77
N ASP A 138 2.95 0.93 -18.03
CA ASP A 138 2.43 0.76 -19.39
C ASP A 138 2.14 2.13 -20.05
N PHE A 139 3.04 2.57 -20.92
CA PHE A 139 2.86 3.82 -21.68
C PHE A 139 1.84 3.62 -22.80
N VAL A 140 0.70 4.31 -22.70
CA VAL A 140 -0.33 4.32 -23.76
C VAL A 140 0.14 5.13 -24.99
N ALA A 141 0.96 6.15 -24.77
CA ALA A 141 1.55 6.99 -25.81
C ALA A 141 2.86 7.64 -25.34
N GLY A 142 3.74 7.98 -26.29
CA GLY A 142 5.05 8.59 -26.03
C GLY A 142 6.19 7.57 -25.93
N ASP A 143 7.43 8.06 -25.84
CA ASP A 143 8.62 7.24 -25.59
C ASP A 143 9.06 7.41 -24.12
N PRO A 144 9.08 6.33 -23.32
CA PRO A 144 9.56 6.36 -21.94
C PRO A 144 10.96 6.95 -21.80
N ARG A 145 11.84 6.78 -22.79
CA ARG A 145 13.22 7.27 -22.77
C ARG A 145 13.35 8.78 -22.91
N GLN A 146 12.27 9.45 -23.31
CA GLN A 146 12.21 10.91 -23.49
C GLN A 146 11.14 11.55 -22.60
N ALA A 147 10.50 10.77 -21.72
CA ALA A 147 9.36 11.21 -20.93
C ALA A 147 9.77 12.02 -19.68
N LEU A 148 10.94 11.73 -19.11
CA LEU A 148 11.49 12.36 -17.91
C LEU A 148 12.90 12.90 -18.14
#